data_AF-A0A8T3MYI8-F1
#
_entry.id   AF-A0A8T3MYI8-F1
#
_cell.length_a   1.000
_cell.length_b   1.000
_cell.length_c   1.000
_cell.angle_alpha   90.00
_cell.angle_beta   90.00
_cell.angle_gamma   90.00
#
_symmetry.space_group_name_H-M   'P 1'
#
loop_
_entity.id
_entity.type
_entity.pdbx_description
1 polymer ?
#
loop_
_entity_poly.entity_id
_entity_poly.type
_entity_poly.pdbx_seq_one_letter_code
_entity_poly.pdbx_strand_id
1 'polypeptide(L)'
;MDRTNVGERAFAAPPAAETEAIEFVRFCHRRRRVGWPELYDEMCAVAGRGLYHGYGSEELASIGIGFGLFQMPALAVIVAQVVAEDVERRRRSAEALRATLAAEALRATLAAEVPALVAVAGPGLATEDAVPRVRSVGSEPIDVGASDARALRIAVAAGA
;
A
#
# COMPACT_ATOMS: atom_id res chain seq x y z
N MET A 1 37.91 -16.53 29.17
CA MET A 1 38.27 -16.37 27.74
C MET A 1 36.98 -16.37 26.95
N ASP A 2 36.31 -15.22 26.89
CA ASP A 2 35.13 -15.02 26.04
C ASP A 2 35.59 -14.86 24.59
N ARG A 3 35.27 -15.84 23.75
CA ARG A 3 35.51 -15.81 22.29
C ARG A 3 34.22 -15.49 21.54
N THR A 4 33.42 -14.56 22.04
CA THR A 4 32.10 -14.29 21.48
C THR A 4 32.14 -12.96 20.72
N ASN A 5 31.96 -13.05 19.40
CA ASN A 5 31.46 -11.99 18.52
C ASN A 5 32.34 -10.80 18.14
N VAL A 6 33.61 -11.05 17.81
CA VAL A 6 34.39 -10.07 17.02
C VAL A 6 34.08 -10.18 15.52
N GLY A 7 33.65 -11.35 15.02
CA GLY A 7 33.36 -11.57 13.59
C GLY A 7 31.99 -11.07 13.11
N GLU A 8 30.99 -11.01 14.00
CA GLU A 8 29.60 -10.72 13.63
C GLU A 8 29.27 -9.22 13.64
N ARG A 9 30.07 -8.42 14.37
CA ARG A 9 29.90 -6.95 14.47
C ARG A 9 30.83 -6.14 13.56
N ALA A 10 31.88 -6.74 13.02
CA ALA A 10 32.89 -6.02 12.21
C ALA A 10 32.44 -5.70 10.78
N PHE A 11 31.29 -6.23 10.34
CA PHE A 11 30.73 -6.04 8.99
C PHE A 11 29.37 -5.32 8.97
N ALA A 12 28.82 -4.96 10.13
CA ALA A 12 27.54 -4.29 10.19
C ALA A 12 27.73 -2.81 9.84
N ALA A 13 27.33 -2.47 8.62
CA ALA A 13 27.23 -1.07 8.20
C ALA A 13 26.29 -0.31 9.16
N PRO A 14 26.49 1.00 9.38
CA PRO A 14 25.55 1.79 10.16
C PRO A 14 24.13 1.68 9.56
N PRO A 15 23.05 1.84 10.35
CA PRO A 15 21.68 1.56 9.88
C PRO A 15 21.27 2.43 8.68
N ALA A 16 21.85 3.62 8.55
CA ALA A 16 21.69 4.48 7.37
C ALA A 16 22.32 3.88 6.11
N ALA A 17 23.48 3.24 6.24
CA ALA A 17 24.14 2.55 5.14
C ALA A 17 23.41 1.23 4.77
N GLU A 18 22.88 0.50 5.75
CA GLU A 18 22.01 -0.65 5.47
C GLU A 18 20.73 -0.23 4.72
N THR A 19 20.15 0.91 5.09
CA THR A 19 19.01 1.49 4.35
C THR A 19 19.39 1.82 2.91
N GLU A 20 20.57 2.40 2.70
CA GLU A 20 21.10 2.73 1.38
C GLU A 20 21.35 1.48 0.52
N ALA A 21 21.86 0.40 1.12
CA ALA A 21 22.03 -0.89 0.46
C ALA A 21 20.69 -1.47 -0.03
N ILE A 22 19.63 -1.39 0.80
CA ILE A 22 18.28 -1.81 0.41
C ILE A 22 17.76 -0.94 -0.74
N GLU A 23 18.00 0.37 -0.72
CA GLU A 23 17.59 1.26 -1.81
C GLU A 23 18.35 1.00 -3.12
N PHE A 24 19.64 0.66 -3.05
CA PHE A 24 20.40 0.18 -4.22
C PHE A 24 19.74 -1.07 -4.84
N VAL A 25 19.42 -2.07 -4.02
CA VAL A 25 18.77 -3.31 -4.51
C VAL A 25 17.39 -3.00 -5.11
N ARG A 26 16.60 -2.13 -4.45
CA ARG A 26 15.31 -1.66 -4.99
C ARG A 26 15.49 -0.94 -6.31
N PHE A 27 16.53 -0.13 -6.47
CA PHE A 27 16.85 0.55 -7.72
C PHE A 27 17.14 -0.46 -8.85
N CYS A 28 18.00 -1.45 -8.61
CA CYS A 28 18.29 -2.51 -9.58
C CYS A 28 17.02 -3.29 -9.96
N HIS A 29 16.22 -3.69 -8.98
CA HIS A 29 14.98 -4.42 -9.24
C HIS A 29 13.95 -3.55 -9.98
N ARG A 30 13.90 -2.24 -9.73
CA ARG A 30 13.04 -1.31 -10.50
C ARG A 30 13.40 -1.28 -11.99
N ARG A 31 14.70 -1.35 -12.32
CA ARG A 31 15.21 -1.37 -13.69
C ARG A 31 14.95 -2.69 -14.40
N ARG A 32 15.17 -3.81 -13.71
CA ARG A 32 14.85 -5.15 -14.19
C ARG A 32 14.05 -5.92 -13.15
N ARG A 33 12.79 -6.18 -13.50
CA ARG A 33 11.84 -6.94 -12.68
C ARG A 33 12.09 -8.44 -12.79
N VAL A 34 13.28 -8.86 -12.38
CA VAL A 34 13.76 -10.24 -12.41
C VAL A 34 14.02 -10.72 -10.98
N GLY A 35 14.00 -12.04 -10.81
CA GLY A 35 14.35 -12.67 -9.55
C GLY A 35 15.87 -12.82 -9.39
N TRP A 36 16.23 -13.55 -8.34
CA TRP A 36 17.57 -14.10 -8.19
C TRP A 36 17.69 -15.35 -9.08
N PRO A 37 18.82 -15.60 -9.78
CA PRO A 37 20.10 -14.87 -9.74
C PRO A 37 20.23 -13.70 -10.72
N GLU A 38 19.32 -13.49 -11.67
CA GLU A 38 19.50 -12.48 -12.73
C GLU A 38 19.60 -11.04 -12.18
N LEU A 39 18.97 -10.78 -11.03
CA LEU A 39 19.10 -9.48 -10.35
C LEU A 39 20.53 -9.24 -9.83
N TYR A 40 21.29 -10.30 -9.52
CA TYR A 40 22.71 -10.21 -9.19
C TYR A 40 23.52 -9.63 -10.36
N ASP A 41 23.27 -10.12 -11.56
CA ASP A 41 23.97 -9.65 -12.76
C ASP A 41 23.65 -8.19 -13.07
N GLU A 42 22.39 -7.77 -12.88
CA GLU A 42 22.01 -6.36 -13.03
C GLU A 42 22.68 -5.49 -11.95
N MET A 43 22.81 -5.95 -10.70
CA MET A 43 23.55 -5.21 -9.67
C MET A 43 25.03 -5.04 -10.05
N CYS A 44 25.68 -6.10 -10.55
CA CYS A 44 27.04 -6.03 -11.08
C CYS A 44 27.15 -5.04 -12.26
N ALA A 45 26.18 -5.06 -13.18
CA ALA A 45 26.17 -4.15 -14.32
C ALA A 45 25.95 -2.69 -13.92
N VAL A 46 25.11 -2.42 -12.91
CA VAL A 46 24.89 -1.08 -12.34
C VAL A 46 26.15 -0.59 -11.65
N ALA A 47 26.78 -1.42 -10.81
CA ALA A 47 28.01 -1.10 -10.10
C ALA A 47 29.17 -0.81 -11.07
N GLY A 48 29.38 -1.69 -12.06
CA GLY A 48 30.44 -1.51 -13.06
C GLY A 48 30.28 -0.27 -13.95
N ARG A 49 29.09 0.35 -13.97
CA ARG A 49 28.78 1.57 -14.73
C ARG A 49 28.51 2.78 -13.83
N GLY A 50 28.56 2.64 -12.51
CA GLY A 50 28.27 3.71 -11.56
C GLY A 50 26.85 4.29 -11.67
N LEU A 51 25.84 3.50 -12.07
CA LEU A 51 24.52 4.07 -12.39
C LEU A 51 23.70 4.48 -11.15
N TYR A 52 24.10 4.02 -9.97
CA TYR A 52 23.46 4.38 -8.70
C TYR A 52 24.35 5.36 -7.95
N HIS A 53 24.00 6.65 -7.94
CA HIS A 53 24.76 7.73 -7.29
C HIS A 53 26.25 7.86 -7.69
N GLY A 54 26.67 7.24 -8.79
CA GLY A 54 28.09 7.15 -9.15
C GLY A 54 28.85 6.03 -8.42
N TYR A 55 28.18 5.24 -7.59
CA TYR A 55 28.81 4.20 -6.77
C TYR A 55 29.27 3.01 -7.61
N GLY A 56 30.55 2.67 -7.47
CA GLY A 56 31.15 1.44 -7.94
C GLY A 56 31.16 0.37 -6.86
N SER A 57 31.88 -0.72 -7.11
CA SER A 57 31.94 -1.87 -6.21
C SER A 57 32.50 -1.53 -4.83
N GLU A 58 33.45 -0.59 -4.72
CA GLU A 58 34.06 -0.19 -3.45
C GLU A 58 33.11 0.67 -2.62
N GLU A 59 32.45 1.65 -3.24
CA GLU A 59 31.46 2.50 -2.57
C GLU A 59 30.26 1.67 -2.12
N LEU A 60 29.80 0.74 -2.95
CA LEU A 60 28.74 -0.20 -2.59
C LEU A 60 29.15 -1.13 -1.45
N ALA A 61 30.39 -1.60 -1.42
CA ALA A 61 30.90 -2.40 -0.31
C ALA A 61 30.90 -1.60 1.01
N SER A 62 31.20 -0.30 0.96
CA SER A 62 31.17 0.58 2.14
C SER A 62 29.77 0.72 2.76
N ILE A 63 28.72 0.53 1.97
CA ILE A 63 27.34 0.52 2.45
C ILE A 63 26.77 -0.88 2.71
N GLY A 64 27.58 -1.94 2.57
CA GLY A 64 27.19 -3.32 2.86
C GLY A 64 26.76 -4.15 1.66
N ILE A 65 26.98 -3.67 0.42
CA ILE A 65 26.76 -4.45 -0.80
C ILE A 65 28.09 -4.99 -1.32
N GLY A 66 28.37 -6.25 -1.00
CA GLY A 66 29.55 -6.97 -1.49
C GLY A 66 29.23 -7.99 -2.59
N PHE A 67 29.99 -7.96 -3.69
CA PHE A 67 29.89 -8.94 -4.79
C PHE A 67 30.83 -10.14 -4.63
N GLY A 68 31.48 -10.27 -3.46
CA GLY A 68 32.35 -11.41 -3.16
C GLY A 68 31.56 -12.65 -2.74
N LEU A 69 32.12 -13.83 -2.98
CA LEU A 69 31.49 -15.13 -2.66
C LEU A 69 31.01 -15.25 -1.21
N PHE A 70 31.78 -14.72 -0.25
CA PHE A 70 31.42 -14.74 1.17
C PHE A 70 30.26 -13.80 1.53
N GLN A 71 30.01 -12.78 0.71
CA GLN A 71 28.94 -11.79 0.91
C GLN A 71 27.66 -12.18 0.15
N MET A 72 27.75 -13.10 -0.82
CA MET A 72 26.62 -13.54 -1.63
C MET A 72 25.43 -14.07 -0.83
N PRO A 73 25.59 -14.88 0.24
CA PRO A 73 24.46 -15.33 1.04
C PRO A 73 23.70 -14.17 1.70
N ALA A 74 24.43 -13.19 2.28
CA ALA A 74 23.82 -12.01 2.89
C ALA A 74 23.10 -11.14 1.85
N LEU A 75 23.74 -10.95 0.68
CA LEU A 75 23.13 -10.21 -0.43
C LEU A 75 21.85 -10.89 -0.94
N ALA A 76 21.84 -12.22 -1.06
CA ALA A 76 20.67 -12.97 -1.49
C ALA A 76 19.47 -12.80 -0.53
N VAL A 77 19.73 -12.68 0.78
CA VAL A 77 18.67 -12.41 1.78
C VAL A 77 18.04 -11.03 1.55
N ILE A 78 18.85 -9.99 1.37
CA ILE A 78 18.36 -8.62 1.10
C ILE A 78 17.56 -8.60 -0.20
N VAL A 79 18.06 -9.25 -1.25
CA VAL A 79 17.36 -9.36 -2.53
C VAL A 79 16.01 -10.06 -2.38
N ALA A 80 15.96 -11.21 -1.69
CA ALA A 80 14.73 -11.95 -1.49
C ALA A 80 13.68 -11.10 -0.75
N GLN A 81 14.09 -10.33 0.26
CA GLN A 81 13.23 -9.39 0.97
C GLN A 81 12.68 -8.32 0.01
N VAL A 82 13.54 -7.64 -0.75
CA VAL A 82 13.12 -6.57 -1.68
C VAL A 82 12.16 -7.08 -2.74
N VAL A 83 12.42 -8.27 -3.30
CA VAL A 83 11.55 -8.89 -4.31
C VAL A 83 10.20 -9.25 -3.70
N ALA A 84 10.17 -9.88 -2.52
CA ALA A 84 8.93 -10.23 -1.84
C ALA A 84 8.09 -8.99 -1.49
N GLU A 85 8.73 -7.93 -0.98
CA GLU A 85 8.07 -6.65 -0.69
C GLU A 85 7.46 -6.02 -1.96
N ASP A 86 8.16 -6.05 -3.09
CA ASP A 86 7.68 -5.49 -4.36
C ASP A 86 6.51 -6.30 -4.93
N VAL A 87 6.59 -7.64 -4.90
CA VAL A 87 5.51 -8.54 -5.30
C VAL A 87 4.25 -8.27 -4.49
N GLU A 88 4.39 -8.21 -3.17
CA GLU A 88 3.27 -7.98 -2.26
C GLU A 88 2.68 -6.57 -2.43
N ARG A 89 3.53 -5.55 -2.59
CA ARG A 89 3.08 -4.18 -2.90
C ARG A 89 2.25 -4.15 -4.17
N ARG A 90 2.70 -4.84 -5.22
CA ARG A 90 1.99 -4.92 -6.51
C ARG A 90 0.66 -5.65 -6.38
N ARG A 91 0.63 -6.76 -5.64
CA ARG A 91 -0.59 -7.50 -5.36
C ARG A 91 -1.63 -6.59 -4.71
N ARG A 92 -1.25 -5.88 -3.65
CA ARG A 92 -2.14 -4.92 -2.96
C ARG A 92 -2.60 -3.80 -3.88
N SER A 93 -1.71 -3.20 -4.68
CA SER A 93 -2.09 -2.16 -5.63
C SER A 93 -3.07 -2.67 -6.69
N ALA A 94 -2.87 -3.89 -7.20
CA ALA A 94 -3.75 -4.51 -8.18
C ALA A 94 -5.13 -4.84 -7.59
N GLU A 95 -5.18 -5.29 -6.34
CA GLU A 95 -6.43 -5.52 -5.60
C GLU A 95 -7.21 -4.23 -5.37
N ALA A 96 -6.53 -3.17 -4.93
CA ALA A 96 -7.13 -1.85 -4.75
C ALA A 96 -7.73 -1.31 -6.06
N LEU A 97 -6.99 -1.41 -7.18
CA LEU A 97 -7.49 -0.99 -8.48
C LEU A 97 -8.73 -1.79 -8.90
N ARG A 98 -8.71 -3.12 -8.73
CA ARG A 98 -9.87 -3.98 -9.03
C ARG A 98 -11.09 -3.61 -8.18
N ALA A 99 -10.90 -3.34 -6.89
CA ALA A 99 -11.99 -2.94 -6.01
C ALA A 99 -12.62 -1.61 -6.43
N THR A 100 -11.79 -0.63 -6.80
CA THR A 100 -12.27 0.68 -7.32
C THR A 100 -13.11 0.49 -8.58
N LEU A 101 -12.62 -0.29 -9.55
CA LEU A 101 -13.35 -0.55 -10.79
C LEU A 101 -14.66 -1.30 -10.55
N ALA A 102 -14.67 -2.27 -9.64
CA ALA A 102 -15.90 -3.00 -9.28
C ALA A 102 -16.94 -2.09 -8.59
N ALA A 103 -16.50 -1.19 -7.71
CA ALA A 103 -17.37 -0.22 -7.07
C ALA A 103 -17.96 0.78 -8.07
N GLU A 104 -17.16 1.25 -9.04
CA GLU A 104 -17.63 2.10 -10.14
C GLU A 104 -18.66 1.38 -11.01
N ALA A 105 -18.42 0.11 -11.36
CA ALA A 105 -19.37 -0.70 -12.11
C ALA A 105 -20.70 -0.87 -11.36
N LEU A 106 -20.65 -1.21 -10.07
CA LEU A 106 -21.86 -1.33 -9.24
C LEU A 106 -22.63 -0.01 -9.16
N ARG A 107 -21.94 1.13 -8.99
CA ARG A 107 -22.58 2.45 -9.01
C ARG A 107 -23.26 2.73 -10.35
N ALA A 108 -22.62 2.39 -11.46
CA ALA A 108 -23.20 2.57 -12.79
C ALA A 108 -24.45 1.69 -12.98
N THR A 109 -24.42 0.43 -12.52
CA THR A 109 -25.58 -0.46 -12.55
C THR A 109 -26.76 0.12 -11.75
N LEU A 110 -26.52 0.53 -10.50
CA LEU A 110 -27.56 1.13 -9.66
C LEU A 110 -28.13 2.42 -10.28
N ALA A 111 -27.28 3.28 -10.85
CA ALA A 111 -27.72 4.49 -11.53
C ALA A 111 -28.60 4.21 -12.78
N ALA A 112 -28.38 3.08 -13.46
CA ALA A 112 -29.19 2.64 -14.59
C ALA A 112 -30.53 1.99 -14.16
N GLU A 113 -30.56 1.35 -12.99
CA GLU A 113 -31.78 0.69 -12.47
C GLU A 113 -32.78 1.68 -11.84
N VAL A 114 -32.33 2.78 -11.23
CA VAL A 114 -33.23 3.77 -10.59
C VAL A 114 -34.27 4.37 -11.56
N PRO A 115 -33.92 4.79 -12.80
CA PRO A 115 -34.91 5.25 -13.77
C PRO A 115 -35.91 4.18 -14.20
N ALA A 116 -35.49 2.90 -14.24
CA ALA A 116 -36.36 1.79 -14.64
C ALA A 116 -37.40 1.46 -13.54
N LEU A 117 -37.00 1.48 -12.26
CA LEU A 117 -37.91 1.34 -11.13
C LEU A 117 -38.90 2.51 -11.02
N VAL A 118 -38.45 3.75 -11.29
CA VAL A 118 -39.35 4.92 -11.34
C VAL A 118 -40.29 4.87 -12.56
N ALA A 119 -39.88 4.30 -13.68
CA ALA A 119 -40.75 4.14 -14.86
C ALA A 119 -41.79 3.02 -14.71
N VAL A 120 -41.48 1.94 -13.97
CA VAL A 120 -42.45 0.88 -13.61
C VAL A 120 -43.45 1.39 -12.56
N ALA A 121 -43.03 2.31 -11.69
CA ALA A 121 -43.92 3.17 -10.92
C ALA A 121 -44.49 4.29 -11.82
N GLY A 122 -45.10 3.92 -12.95
CA GLY A 122 -45.77 4.86 -13.83
C GLY A 122 -46.82 5.71 -13.09
N PRO A 123 -47.22 6.87 -13.64
CA PRO A 123 -48.17 7.80 -13.04
C PRO A 123 -49.57 7.18 -12.97
N GLY A 124 -49.82 6.38 -11.93
CA GLY A 124 -51.09 5.71 -11.68
C GLY A 124 -51.67 6.15 -10.35
N LEU A 125 -52.21 7.37 -10.30
CA LEU A 125 -53.41 7.80 -9.55
C LEU A 125 -53.46 9.34 -9.48
N ALA A 126 -53.77 9.96 -10.61
CA ALA A 126 -54.60 11.16 -10.56
C ALA A 126 -56.03 10.67 -10.28
N THR A 127 -56.40 10.62 -9.01
CA THR A 127 -57.81 10.80 -8.60
C THR A 127 -57.86 12.10 -7.83
N GLU A 128 -58.38 13.12 -8.48
CA GLU A 128 -59.06 14.21 -7.80
C GLU A 128 -60.13 13.58 -6.90
N ASP A 129 -59.94 13.65 -5.59
CA ASP A 129 -60.90 14.17 -4.60
C ASP A 129 -60.57 13.54 -3.24
N ALA A 130 -59.96 14.33 -2.36
CA ALA A 130 -60.17 14.31 -0.91
C ALA A 130 -59.15 15.25 -0.28
N VAL A 131 -59.51 16.52 -0.16
CA VAL A 131 -58.87 17.43 0.80
C VAL A 131 -59.35 17.03 2.20
N PRO A 132 -58.52 16.45 3.10
CA PRO A 132 -58.88 16.42 4.50
C PRO A 132 -58.56 17.79 5.07
N ARG A 133 -59.61 18.54 5.37
CA ARG A 133 -59.55 19.84 6.06
C ARG A 133 -58.74 19.69 7.35
N VAL A 134 -57.54 20.28 7.35
CA VAL A 134 -56.65 20.38 8.51
C VAL A 134 -57.40 21.09 9.64
N ARG A 135 -57.68 20.37 10.73
CA ARG A 135 -57.95 20.99 12.03
C ARG A 135 -56.61 21.18 12.72
N SER A 136 -56.16 22.42 12.74
CA SER A 136 -55.03 22.87 13.55
C SER A 136 -55.28 22.55 15.01
N VAL A 137 -54.42 21.72 15.61
CA VAL A 137 -54.29 21.61 17.07
C VAL A 137 -52.81 21.54 17.40
N GLY A 138 -52.35 22.56 18.14
CA GLY A 138 -51.32 22.46 19.18
C GLY A 138 -49.90 22.11 18.78
N SER A 139 -49.04 23.14 18.70
CA SER A 139 -47.61 23.02 18.96
C SER A 139 -47.34 22.49 20.37
N GLU A 140 -46.41 21.54 20.51
CA GLU A 140 -45.38 21.58 21.55
C GLU A 140 -44.05 21.00 21.01
N PRO A 141 -42.90 21.61 21.33
CA PRO A 141 -41.59 21.17 20.89
C PRO A 141 -41.02 20.10 21.85
N ILE A 142 -40.54 18.98 21.30
CA ILE A 142 -39.71 18.04 22.06
C ILE A 142 -38.25 18.32 21.71
N ASP A 143 -37.55 18.94 22.65
CA ASP A 143 -36.11 19.04 22.71
C ASP A 143 -35.55 17.68 23.18
N VAL A 144 -34.81 16.98 22.33
CA VAL A 144 -33.87 15.95 22.76
C VAL A 144 -32.54 16.16 22.03
N GLY A 145 -31.73 17.04 22.61
CA GLY A 145 -30.46 16.63 23.18
C GLY A 145 -29.46 15.94 22.23
N ALA A 146 -28.51 16.74 21.77
CA ALA A 146 -27.25 16.29 21.22
C ALA A 146 -26.47 15.40 22.22
N SER A 147 -26.24 14.14 21.84
CA SER A 147 -25.14 13.25 22.25
C SER A 147 -25.31 12.00 21.37
N ASP A 148 -24.43 11.65 20.44
CA ASP A 148 -23.07 11.24 20.72
C ASP A 148 -22.31 11.15 19.37
N ALA A 149 -21.50 12.17 19.05
CA ALA A 149 -20.62 12.17 17.86
C ALA A 149 -19.14 12.06 18.27
N ARG A 150 -18.85 11.46 19.43
CA ARG A 150 -17.49 11.41 19.97
C ARG A 150 -17.10 10.01 20.46
N ALA A 151 -17.41 9.00 19.66
CA ALA A 151 -16.89 7.65 19.85
C ALA A 151 -16.48 6.99 18.52
N LEU A 152 -15.61 7.64 17.73
CA LEU A 152 -14.74 6.92 16.79
C LEU A 152 -13.52 7.75 16.37
N ARG A 153 -12.74 8.21 17.36
CA ARG A 153 -11.32 8.49 17.19
C ARG A 153 -10.61 7.85 18.37
N ILE A 154 -9.99 6.69 18.14
CA ILE A 154 -8.82 6.09 18.81
C ILE A 154 -8.88 4.59 18.49
N ALA A 155 -8.09 4.17 17.48
CA ALA A 155 -7.44 2.85 17.38
C ALA A 155 -6.64 2.74 16.06
N VAL A 156 -5.77 3.72 15.79
CA VAL A 156 -4.59 3.55 14.93
C VAL A 156 -3.41 4.10 15.71
N ALA A 157 -2.97 3.32 16.70
CA ALA A 157 -1.65 3.41 17.32
C ALA A 157 -1.49 2.20 18.26
N ALA A 158 -0.35 1.52 18.16
CA ALA A 158 0.18 0.47 19.04
C ALA A 158 -0.44 -0.94 18.91
N GLY A 159 0.23 -1.77 18.09
CA GLY A 159 0.26 -3.22 18.23
C GLY A 159 1.72 -3.68 18.29
N ALA A 160 2.25 -3.71 19.51
CA ALA A 160 3.38 -4.55 19.93
C ALA A 160 2.86 -5.44 21.07
#